data_AF-A0A2N8NU73-F1
#
_entry.id   AF-A0A2N8NU73-F1
#
_cell.length_a   1.000
_cell.length_b   1.000
_cell.length_c   1.000
_cell.angle_alpha   90.00
_cell.angle_beta   90.00
_cell.angle_gamma   90.00
#
_symmetry.space_group_name_H-M   'P 1'
#
loop_
_entity.id
_entity.type
_entity.pdbx_description
1 polymer ?
#
loop_
_entity_poly.entity_id
_entity_poly.type
_entity_poly.pdbx_seq_one_letter_code
_entity_poly.pdbx_strand_id
1 'polypeptide(L)'
;MTRAQLTDVEWEFIEPFLPVGRFGPYPERLRQQFEGVIWRFRTGGQWREMPSEFGAWPTVHNRFRQWRDAGVFEALLEASIAQAARRGEVDVSLVSVDSTTVRAHHDAAGMHLDPGVLAALEKASAEEGKARQKGVARKNKTDTVEMASSGRHDAASGAVTRSV
;
A
#
# COMPACT_ATOMS: atom_id res chain seq x y z
N MET A 1 -12.20 -1.47 -32.28
CA MET A 1 -12.82 -2.39 -31.30
C MET A 1 -11.73 -2.87 -30.38
N THR A 2 -11.65 -2.35 -29.17
CA THR A 2 -10.70 -2.89 -28.18
C THR A 2 -11.36 -4.13 -27.60
N ARG A 3 -10.64 -5.26 -27.58
CA ARG A 3 -11.14 -6.50 -26.98
C ARG A 3 -11.45 -6.24 -25.50
N ALA A 4 -12.60 -6.71 -25.02
CA ALA A 4 -12.85 -6.86 -23.58
C ALA A 4 -11.64 -7.57 -22.96
N GLN A 5 -11.07 -6.97 -21.92
CA GLN A 5 -9.79 -7.42 -21.38
C GLN A 5 -9.98 -8.43 -20.27
N LEU A 6 -11.13 -8.40 -19.60
CA LEU A 6 -11.45 -9.31 -18.51
C LEU A 6 -12.53 -10.30 -18.94
N THR A 7 -12.27 -11.57 -18.67
CA THR A 7 -13.30 -12.61 -18.62
C THR A 7 -14.23 -12.38 -17.42
N ASP A 8 -15.40 -13.00 -17.45
CA ASP A 8 -16.36 -12.89 -16.34
C ASP A 8 -15.78 -13.48 -15.04
N VAL A 9 -14.99 -14.56 -15.13
CA VAL A 9 -14.32 -15.18 -13.99
C VAL A 9 -13.28 -14.25 -13.37
N GLU A 10 -12.47 -13.57 -14.18
CA GLU A 10 -11.52 -12.57 -13.67
C GLU A 10 -12.26 -11.38 -13.06
N TRP A 11 -13.39 -10.96 -13.65
CA TRP A 11 -14.21 -9.89 -13.10
C TRP A 11 -14.81 -10.26 -11.74
N GLU A 12 -15.38 -11.45 -11.58
CA GLU A 12 -15.92 -11.94 -10.31
C GLU A 12 -14.86 -11.97 -9.21
N PHE A 13 -13.60 -12.25 -9.57
CA PHE A 13 -12.49 -12.17 -8.62
C PHE A 13 -12.13 -10.72 -8.24
N ILE A 14 -12.17 -9.78 -9.19
CA ILE A 14 -11.73 -8.39 -9.00
C ILE A 14 -12.79 -7.52 -8.31
N GLU A 15 -14.06 -7.65 -8.71
CA GLU A 15 -15.16 -6.78 -8.28
C GLU A 15 -15.25 -6.59 -6.76
N PRO A 16 -15.09 -7.62 -5.91
CA PRO A 16 -15.17 -7.47 -4.45
C PRO A 16 -14.12 -6.54 -3.84
N PHE A 17 -12.99 -6.29 -4.53
CA PHE A 17 -11.94 -5.41 -4.04
C PHE A 17 -12.21 -3.93 -4.34
N LEU A 18 -13.15 -3.64 -5.24
CA LEU A 18 -13.41 -2.26 -5.66
C LEU A 18 -14.30 -1.58 -4.61
N PRO A 19 -13.85 -0.49 -3.96
CA PRO A 19 -14.66 0.21 -2.97
C PRO A 19 -15.84 0.91 -3.65
N VAL A 20 -17.02 0.30 -3.54
CA VAL A 20 -18.27 0.89 -4.03
C VAL A 20 -18.98 1.65 -2.91
N GLY A 21 -19.68 2.74 -3.25
CA GLY A 21 -20.45 3.55 -2.28
C GLY A 21 -19.62 4.51 -1.42
N ARG A 22 -18.33 4.22 -1.18
CA ARG A 22 -17.43 5.10 -0.39
C ARG A 22 -17.16 6.45 -1.08
N PHE A 23 -17.28 6.50 -2.40
CA PHE A 23 -16.93 7.64 -3.24
C PHE A 23 -18.06 8.01 -4.21
N GLY A 24 -19.32 7.87 -3.76
CA GLY A 24 -20.52 8.15 -4.55
C GLY A 24 -21.27 6.89 -5.04
N PRO A 25 -22.35 7.07 -5.83
CA PRO A 25 -23.24 5.98 -6.26
C PRO A 25 -22.53 4.92 -7.09
N TYR A 26 -23.14 3.73 -7.14
CA TYR A 26 -22.62 2.58 -7.89
C TYR A 26 -22.39 2.99 -9.35
N PRO A 27 -21.16 2.91 -9.88
CA PRO A 27 -20.93 3.21 -11.28
C PRO A 27 -21.59 2.13 -12.12
N GLU A 28 -22.59 2.50 -12.94
CA GLU A 28 -23.19 1.59 -13.94
C GLU A 28 -22.15 0.96 -14.87
N ARG A 29 -20.97 1.59 -14.97
CA ARG A 29 -19.86 1.21 -15.84
C ARG A 29 -18.60 0.76 -15.07
N LEU A 30 -18.75 0.19 -13.88
CA LEU A 30 -17.62 -0.14 -13.00
C LEU A 30 -16.58 -1.04 -13.70
N ARG A 31 -17.05 -2.12 -14.35
CA ARG A 31 -16.19 -3.02 -15.13
C ARG A 31 -15.46 -2.30 -16.26
N GLN A 32 -16.18 -1.52 -17.07
CA GLN A 32 -15.57 -0.82 -18.20
C GLN A 32 -14.54 0.23 -17.74
N GLN A 33 -14.79 0.88 -16.60
CA GLN A 33 -13.81 1.81 -16.02
C GLN A 33 -12.56 1.06 -15.57
N PHE A 34 -12.70 -0.09 -14.91
CA PHE A 34 -11.56 -0.92 -14.53
C PHE A 34 -10.81 -1.45 -15.76
N GLU A 35 -11.50 -1.92 -16.80
CA GLU A 35 -10.88 -2.30 -18.07
C GLU A 35 -10.15 -1.14 -18.76
N GLY A 36 -10.63 0.10 -18.61
CA GLY A 36 -9.92 1.30 -19.05
C GLY A 36 -8.61 1.54 -18.31
N VAL A 37 -8.57 1.23 -17.01
CA VAL A 37 -7.33 1.24 -16.23
C VAL A 37 -6.38 0.15 -16.71
N ILE A 38 -6.86 -1.07 -16.94
CA ILE A 38 -6.02 -2.15 -17.49
C ILE A 38 -5.47 -1.76 -18.86
N TRP A 39 -6.31 -1.20 -19.74
CA TRP A 39 -5.88 -0.68 -21.04
C TRP A 39 -4.71 0.28 -20.88
N ARG A 40 -4.81 1.26 -19.98
CA ARG A 40 -3.76 2.25 -19.74
C ARG A 40 -2.43 1.62 -19.36
N PHE A 41 -2.43 0.60 -18.51
CA PHE A 41 -1.21 -0.08 -18.05
C PHE A 41 -0.66 -1.05 -19.08
N ARG A 42 -1.52 -1.73 -19.83
CA ARG A 42 -1.12 -2.67 -20.87
C ARG A 42 -0.54 -1.98 -22.10
N THR A 43 -1.10 -0.84 -22.52
CA THR A 43 -0.66 -0.13 -23.73
C THR A 43 0.40 0.92 -23.45
N GLY A 44 0.48 1.45 -22.22
CA GLY A 44 1.30 2.60 -21.91
C GLY A 44 0.81 3.92 -22.51
N GLY A 45 -0.32 3.92 -23.24
CA GLY A 45 -0.85 5.10 -23.96
C GLY A 45 -1.29 6.23 -23.03
N GLN A 46 -1.54 7.41 -23.59
CA GLN A 46 -2.00 8.54 -22.78
C GLN A 46 -3.44 8.34 -22.31
N TRP A 47 -3.81 8.87 -21.13
CA TRP A 47 -5.21 8.82 -20.67
C TRP A 47 -6.18 9.45 -21.68
N ARG A 48 -5.76 10.50 -22.37
CA ARG A 48 -6.56 11.19 -23.39
C ARG A 48 -6.82 10.37 -24.65
N GLU A 49 -5.99 9.35 -24.89
CA GLU A 49 -6.11 8.43 -26.03
C GLU A 49 -6.93 7.17 -25.67
N MET A 50 -7.36 7.06 -24.41
CA MET A 50 -8.16 5.94 -23.95
C MET A 50 -9.47 5.84 -24.76
N PRO A 51 -9.80 4.66 -25.30
CA PRO A 51 -11.05 4.42 -26.00
C PRO A 51 -12.28 4.84 -25.17
N SER A 52 -13.22 5.54 -25.81
CA SER A 52 -14.43 6.06 -25.16
C SER A 52 -15.38 4.98 -24.66
N GLU A 53 -15.24 3.74 -25.14
CA GLU A 53 -15.95 2.56 -24.64
C GLU A 53 -15.70 2.27 -23.15
N PHE A 54 -14.55 2.69 -22.59
CA PHE A 54 -14.27 2.59 -21.16
C PHE A 54 -14.90 3.72 -20.33
N GLY A 55 -15.48 4.72 -21.00
CA GLY A 55 -16.03 5.93 -20.40
C GLY A 55 -15.12 7.15 -20.57
N ALA A 56 -15.53 8.28 -20.00
CA ALA A 56 -14.75 9.51 -20.08
C ALA A 56 -13.41 9.36 -19.33
N TRP A 57 -12.29 9.64 -20.00
CA TRP A 57 -10.95 9.49 -19.43
C TRP A 57 -10.74 10.21 -18.08
N PRO A 58 -11.30 11.42 -17.80
CA PRO A 58 -11.09 12.06 -16.50
C PRO A 58 -11.74 11.25 -15.37
N THR A 59 -12.89 10.65 -15.65
CA THR A 59 -13.63 9.80 -14.70
C THR A 59 -12.86 8.53 -14.40
N VAL A 60 -12.36 7.84 -15.43
CA VAL A 60 -11.56 6.62 -15.26
C VAL A 60 -10.27 6.92 -14.50
N HIS A 61 -9.57 7.99 -14.85
CA HIS A 61 -8.36 8.40 -14.14
C HIS A 61 -8.63 8.75 -12.67
N ASN A 62 -9.72 9.46 -12.38
CA ASN A 62 -10.10 9.78 -11.00
C ASN A 62 -10.41 8.51 -10.20
N ARG A 63 -11.10 7.54 -10.80
CA ARG A 63 -11.37 6.23 -10.17
C ARG A 63 -10.11 5.43 -9.93
N PHE A 64 -9.22 5.38 -10.92
CA PHE A 64 -7.89 4.78 -10.74
C PHE A 64 -7.17 5.37 -9.52
N ARG A 65 -7.14 6.70 -9.39
CA ARG A 65 -6.52 7.36 -8.24
C ARG A 65 -7.17 6.95 -6.92
N GLN A 66 -8.50 6.93 -6.85
CA GLN A 66 -9.22 6.50 -5.66
C GLN A 66 -8.91 5.05 -5.28
N TRP A 67 -8.87 4.14 -6.25
CA TRP A 67 -8.54 2.73 -6.03
C TRP A 67 -7.08 2.53 -5.60
N ARG A 68 -6.16 3.24 -6.24
CA ARG A 68 -4.75 3.27 -5.84
C ARG A 68 -4.60 3.75 -4.40
N ASP A 69 -5.21 4.89 -4.06
CA ASP A 69 -5.10 5.48 -2.73
C ASP A 69 -5.83 4.64 -1.66
N ALA A 70 -6.79 3.82 -2.08
CA ALA A 70 -7.47 2.85 -1.23
C ALA A 70 -6.77 1.48 -1.11
N GLY A 71 -5.61 1.29 -1.76
CA GLY A 71 -4.84 0.03 -1.69
C GLY A 71 -5.42 -1.13 -2.50
N VAL A 72 -6.34 -0.87 -3.43
CA VAL A 72 -7.04 -1.93 -4.21
C VAL A 72 -6.07 -2.83 -4.96
N PHE A 73 -5.06 -2.25 -5.62
CA PHE A 73 -4.11 -3.01 -6.44
C PHE A 73 -3.16 -3.88 -5.59
N GLU A 74 -2.81 -3.40 -4.40
CA GLU A 74 -2.01 -4.17 -3.43
C GLU A 74 -2.81 -5.38 -2.92
N ALA A 75 -4.05 -5.15 -2.49
CA ALA A 75 -4.94 -6.21 -2.04
C ALA A 75 -5.24 -7.24 -3.14
N LEU A 76 -5.43 -6.80 -4.39
CA LEU A 76 -5.61 -7.68 -5.54
C LEU A 76 -4.38 -8.57 -5.78
N LEU A 77 -3.18 -7.98 -5.76
CA LEU A 77 -1.94 -8.72 -5.94
C LEU A 77 -1.76 -9.80 -4.86
N GLU A 78 -1.95 -9.43 -3.59
CA GLU A 78 -1.87 -10.36 -2.47
C GLU A 78 -2.88 -11.50 -2.61
N ALA A 79 -4.12 -11.18 -2.96
CA ALA A 79 -5.17 -12.17 -3.15
C ALA A 79 -4.87 -13.11 -4.33
N SER A 80 -4.32 -12.60 -5.43
CA SER A 80 -3.92 -13.39 -6.59
C SER A 80 -2.79 -14.36 -6.24
N ILE A 81 -1.76 -13.89 -5.51
CA ILE A 81 -0.66 -14.74 -5.01
C ILE A 81 -1.22 -15.83 -4.10
N ALA A 82 -2.08 -15.47 -3.15
CA ALA A 82 -2.69 -16.43 -2.22
C ALA A 82 -3.54 -17.48 -2.95
N GLN A 83 -4.26 -17.10 -4.01
CA GLN A 83 -5.04 -18.04 -4.81
C GLN A 83 -4.16 -18.99 -5.61
N ALA A 84 -3.08 -18.48 -6.22
CA ALA A 84 -2.12 -19.30 -6.95
C ALA A 84 -1.37 -20.28 -6.03
N ALA A 85 -0.98 -19.83 -4.83
CA ALA A 85 -0.38 -20.69 -3.81
C ALA A 85 -1.32 -21.83 -3.38
N ARG A 86 -2.62 -21.55 -3.20
CA ARG A 86 -3.63 -22.59 -2.90
C ARG A 86 -3.78 -23.62 -4.02
N ARG A 87 -3.55 -23.22 -5.28
CA ARG A 87 -3.55 -24.12 -6.44
C ARG A 87 -2.21 -24.85 -6.65
N GLY A 88 -1.19 -24.56 -5.84
CA GLY A 88 0.16 -25.11 -6.01
C GLY A 88 0.89 -24.56 -7.25
N GLU A 89 0.47 -23.41 -7.77
CA GLU A 89 1.04 -22.78 -8.97
C GLU A 89 2.21 -21.83 -8.65
N VAL A 90 2.38 -21.47 -7.37
CA VAL A 90 3.41 -20.54 -6.90
C VAL A 90 4.11 -21.13 -5.67
N ASP A 91 5.44 -21.12 -5.71
CA ASP A 91 6.29 -21.41 -4.55
C ASP A 91 6.53 -20.13 -3.75
N VAL A 92 5.87 -20.01 -2.60
CA VAL A 92 6.00 -18.85 -1.70
C VAL A 92 7.28 -18.86 -0.87
N SER A 93 8.10 -19.92 -0.95
CA SER A 93 9.41 -19.98 -0.30
C SER A 93 10.50 -19.27 -1.10
N LEU A 94 10.27 -19.04 -2.40
CA LEU A 94 11.18 -18.36 -3.30
C LEU A 94 10.72 -16.91 -3.51
N VAL A 95 11.59 -15.95 -3.21
CA VAL A 95 11.33 -14.53 -3.45
C VAL A 95 12.33 -14.00 -4.48
N SER A 96 11.81 -13.52 -5.62
CA SER A 96 12.60 -12.79 -6.61
C SER A 96 12.45 -11.29 -6.36
N VAL A 97 13.57 -10.58 -6.29
CA VAL A 97 13.60 -9.12 -6.12
C VAL A 97 14.21 -8.52 -7.37
N ASP A 98 13.42 -7.74 -8.11
CA ASP A 98 13.90 -6.91 -9.20
C ASP A 98 13.80 -5.41 -8.82
N SER A 99 14.48 -4.57 -9.60
CA SER A 99 14.30 -3.12 -9.51
C SER A 99 14.35 -2.52 -10.91
N THR A 100 13.52 -1.50 -11.13
CA THR A 100 13.53 -0.70 -12.36
C THR A 100 13.59 0.78 -11.97
N THR A 101 14.42 1.55 -12.68
CA THR A 101 14.50 3.01 -12.50
C THR A 101 14.03 3.70 -13.78
N VAL A 102 13.02 4.55 -13.68
CA VAL A 102 12.56 5.40 -14.79
C VAL A 102 12.95 6.84 -14.50
N ARG A 103 13.73 7.45 -15.40
CA ARG A 103 14.06 8.88 -15.28
C ARG A 103 12.81 9.70 -15.51
N ALA A 104 12.48 10.57 -14.56
CA ALA A 104 11.45 11.56 -14.76
C ALA A 104 11.92 12.58 -15.81
N HIS A 105 10.97 13.15 -16.57
CA HIS A 105 11.29 14.29 -17.44
C HIS A 105 11.81 15.44 -16.59
N HIS A 106 12.69 16.29 -17.12
CA HIS A 106 13.25 17.41 -16.35
C HIS A 106 12.15 18.36 -15.82
N ASP A 107 11.05 18.50 -16.55
CA ASP A 107 9.86 19.26 -16.10
C ASP A 107 9.14 18.66 -14.89
N ALA A 108 9.36 17.38 -14.59
CA ALA A 108 8.82 16.73 -13.39
C ALA A 108 9.62 17.08 -12.12
N ALA A 109 10.78 17.73 -12.24
CA ALA A 109 11.56 18.20 -11.09
C ALA A 109 10.84 19.30 -10.28
N GLY A 110 9.72 19.84 -10.78
CA GLY A 110 8.90 20.81 -10.07
C GLY A 110 9.48 22.22 -10.10
N MET A 111 9.06 23.05 -9.14
CA MET A 111 9.50 24.45 -9.04
C MET A 111 10.98 24.55 -8.68
N HIS A 112 11.69 25.46 -9.34
CA HIS A 112 12.98 25.97 -8.86
C HIS A 112 12.76 26.63 -7.49
N LEU A 113 13.20 25.98 -6.42
CA LEU A 113 13.16 26.54 -5.08
C LEU A 113 14.34 27.50 -4.91
N ASP A 114 14.09 28.66 -4.31
CA ASP A 114 15.18 29.53 -3.85
C ASP A 114 16.10 28.75 -2.89
N PRO A 115 17.43 28.92 -2.96
CA PRO A 115 18.37 28.19 -2.10
C PRO A 115 18.04 28.29 -0.60
N GLY A 116 17.50 29.42 -0.15
CA GLY A 116 17.07 29.60 1.23
C GLY A 116 15.87 28.73 1.62
N VAL A 117 14.91 28.56 0.71
CA VAL A 117 13.75 27.68 0.90
C VAL A 117 14.18 26.21 0.93
N LEU A 118 15.10 25.84 0.03
CA LEU A 118 15.64 24.48 0.00
C LEU A 118 16.37 24.14 1.31
N ALA A 119 17.26 25.04 1.77
CA ALA A 119 17.98 24.85 3.03
C ALA A 119 17.05 24.77 4.24
N ALA A 120 15.97 25.56 4.25
CA ALA A 120 14.96 25.50 5.31
C ALA A 120 14.20 24.16 5.32
N LEU A 121 13.83 23.63 4.14
CA LEU A 121 13.18 22.33 4.00
C LEU A 121 14.11 21.17 4.39
N GLU A 122 15.37 21.20 3.99
CA GLU A 122 16.37 20.20 4.38
C GLU A 122 16.58 20.19 5.89
N LYS A 123 16.67 21.38 6.52
CA LYS A 123 16.75 21.50 7.97
C LYS A 123 15.50 20.93 8.66
N ALA A 124 14.30 21.25 8.17
CA ALA A 124 13.04 20.74 8.72
C ALA A 124 12.97 19.21 8.63
N SER A 125 13.32 18.63 7.48
CA SER A 125 13.35 17.17 7.27
C SER A 125 14.36 16.47 8.20
N ALA A 126 15.54 17.06 8.39
CA ALA A 126 16.55 16.53 9.31
C ALA A 126 16.09 16.60 10.78
N GLU A 127 15.35 17.65 11.16
CA GLU A 127 14.77 17.80 12.49
C GLU A 127 13.63 16.80 12.73
N GLU A 128 12.76 16.57 11.74
CA GLU A 128 11.72 15.52 11.78
C GLU A 128 12.33 14.11 11.88
N GLY A 129 13.39 13.82 11.12
CA GLY A 129 14.11 12.55 11.20
C GLY A 129 14.72 12.31 12.58
N LYS A 130 15.34 13.33 13.18
CA LYS A 130 15.87 13.29 14.56
C LYS A 130 14.76 13.11 15.58
N ALA A 131 13.62 13.79 15.42
CA ALA A 131 12.48 13.65 16.30
C ALA A 131 11.88 12.24 16.24
N ARG A 132 11.77 11.66 15.04
CA ARG A 132 11.31 10.28 14.82
C ARG A 132 12.25 9.25 15.46
N GLN A 133 13.56 9.41 15.29
CA GLN A 133 14.56 8.55 15.93
C GLN A 133 14.54 8.67 17.47
N LYS A 134 14.42 9.89 18.01
CA LYS A 134 14.30 10.12 19.46
C LYS A 134 13.02 9.52 20.04
N GLY A 135 11.91 9.56 19.29
CA GLY A 135 10.65 8.92 19.66
C GLY A 135 10.77 7.39 19.74
N VAL A 136 11.40 6.77 18.74
CA VAL A 136 11.68 5.32 18.73
C VAL A 136 12.61 4.93 19.88
N ALA A 137 13.69 5.68 20.12
CA ALA A 137 14.62 5.42 21.23
C ALA A 137 13.96 5.57 22.61
N ARG A 138 13.05 6.54 22.79
CA ARG A 138 12.25 6.67 24.02
C ARG A 138 11.34 5.46 24.22
N LYS A 139 10.64 5.03 23.17
CA LYS A 139 9.73 3.87 23.23
C LYS A 139 10.46 2.59 23.62
N ASN A 140 11.58 2.30 22.98
CA ASN A 140 12.41 1.13 23.31
C ASN A 140 12.90 1.16 24.77
N LYS A 141 13.21 2.34 25.31
CA LYS A 141 13.62 2.50 26.72
C LYS A 141 12.45 2.25 27.68
N THR A 142 11.24 2.71 27.36
CA THR A 142 10.04 2.43 28.15
C THR A 142 9.72 0.94 28.17
N ASP A 143 9.76 0.28 27.00
CA ASP A 143 9.50 -1.16 26.88
C ASP A 143 10.54 -1.99 27.67
N THR A 144 11.81 -1.53 27.71
CA THR A 144 12.88 -2.17 28.51
C THR A 144 12.65 -2.04 30.03
N VAL A 145 12.12 -0.89 30.48
CA VAL A 145 11.86 -0.65 31.91
C VAL A 145 10.63 -1.44 32.38
N GLU A 146 9.58 -1.55 31.56
CA GLU A 146 8.41 -2.37 31.88
C GLU A 146 8.76 -3.87 31.96
N MET A 147 9.57 -4.38 31.03
CA MET A 147 10.10 -5.76 31.05
C MET A 147 10.95 -6.05 32.30
N ALA A 148 11.75 -5.10 32.78
CA ALA A 148 12.58 -5.28 33.98
C ALA A 148 11.77 -5.27 35.29
N SER A 149 10.60 -4.61 35.30
CA SER A 149 9.72 -4.52 36.47
C SER A 149 8.84 -5.75 36.70
N SER A 150 8.62 -6.60 35.67
CA SER A 150 7.74 -7.78 35.78
C SER A 150 8.44 -9.04 36.36
N GLY A 151 9.76 -9.00 36.58
CA GLY A 151 10.58 -10.16 36.96
C GLY A 151 10.81 -10.40 38.46
N ARG A 152 10.07 -9.79 39.39
CA ARG A 152 10.19 -10.10 40.84
C ARG A 152 8.83 -10.31 41.49
N HIS A 153 8.42 -11.57 41.59
CA HIS A 153 7.54 -12.04 42.64
C HIS A 153 8.05 -13.39 43.17
N ASP A 154 8.03 -13.49 44.49
CA ASP A 154 8.94 -14.26 45.31
C ASP A 154 8.61 -15.76 45.40
N ALA A 155 9.66 -16.57 45.33
CA ALA A 155 9.68 -17.92 45.89
C ALA A 155 10.04 -17.81 47.38
N ALA A 156 9.04 -17.89 48.26
CA ALA A 156 9.25 -18.08 49.70
C ALA A 156 8.89 -19.51 50.09
N SER A 157 9.95 -20.30 50.28
CA SER A 157 9.97 -21.67 50.81
C SER A 157 9.46 -21.74 52.25
N GLY A 158 8.77 -22.84 52.56
CA GLY A 158 8.36 -23.19 53.92
C GLY A 158 9.52 -23.58 54.84
N ALA A 159 9.23 -23.53 56.14
CA ALA A 159 9.64 -24.45 57.20
C ALA A 159 9.64 -23.71 58.55
N VAL A 160 8.66 -23.99 59.42
CA VAL A 160 8.83 -23.85 60.88
C VAL A 160 8.14 -25.02 61.56
N THR A 161 8.88 -25.63 62.48
CA THR A 161 8.65 -26.86 63.21
C THR A 161 8.01 -26.64 64.59
N ARG A 162 7.25 -27.67 65.03
CA ARG A 162 7.12 -28.27 66.38
C ARG A 162 6.22 -27.67 67.51
N SER A 163 5.37 -28.61 68.00
CA SER A 163 4.97 -28.93 69.40
C SER A 163 4.01 -27.95 70.12
N VAL A 164 2.94 -28.38 70.80
CA VAL A 164 2.66 -29.58 71.63
C VAL A 164 1.29 -30.17 71.29
#